data_AF-A0A228QJ98-F1
#
_entry.id   AF-A0A228QJ98-F1
#
_cell.length_a   1.000
_cell.length_b   1.000
_cell.length_c   1.000
_cell.angle_alpha   90.00
_cell.angle_beta   90.00
_cell.angle_gamma   90.00
#
_symmetry.space_group_name_H-M   'P 1'
#
loop_
_entity.id
_entity.type
_entity.pdbx_description
1 polymer ?
#
loop_
_entity_poly.entity_id
_entity_poly.type
_entity_poly.pdbx_seq_one_letter_code
_entity_poly.pdbx_strand_id
1 'polypeptide(L)' 'MATTTSERVRIYRENLRAAGLRPVQIWVPDTRHPAFASECVRQSSVIRESLHEDDLLDFIEQAADVGIPL' A
#
# COMPACT_ATOMS: atom_id res chain seq x y z
N MET A 1 -18.17 18.50 -15.94
CA MET A 1 -18.64 17.16 -15.51
C MET A 1 -17.60 16.62 -14.55
N ALA A 2 -18.00 16.04 -13.42
CA ALA A 2 -17.03 15.50 -12.45
C ALA A 2 -16.31 14.29 -13.06
N THR A 3 -14.98 14.24 -12.95
CA THR A 3 -14.16 13.11 -13.40
C THR A 3 -14.58 11.85 -12.66
N THR A 4 -14.89 10.80 -13.40
CA THR A 4 -15.31 9.51 -12.82
C THR A 4 -14.14 8.86 -12.07
N THR A 5 -14.44 8.03 -11.07
CA THR A 5 -13.41 7.24 -10.37
C THR A 5 -12.56 6.42 -11.35
N SER A 6 -13.19 5.86 -12.39
CA SER A 6 -12.51 5.10 -13.44
C SER A 6 -11.50 5.94 -14.22
N GLU A 7 -11.84 7.18 -14.58
CA GLU A 7 -10.92 8.10 -15.26
C GLU A 7 -9.75 8.50 -14.36
N ARG A 8 -9.98 8.78 -13.07
CA ARG A 8 -8.91 9.09 -12.13
C ARG A 8 -7.93 7.92 -11.98
N VAL A 9 -8.46 6.70 -11.82
CA VAL A 9 -7.63 5.49 -11.70
C VAL A 9 -6.84 5.22 -12.99
N ARG A 10 -7.41 5.53 -14.16
CA ARG A 10 -6.71 5.41 -15.45
C ARG A 10 -5.52 6.36 -15.53
N ILE A 11 -5.76 7.66 -15.30
CA ILE A 11 -4.71 8.70 -15.33
C ILE A 11 -3.61 8.38 -14.33
N TYR A 12 -3.96 7.99 -13.11
CA TYR A 12 -2.99 7.59 -12.09
C TYR A 12 -2.10 6.43 -12.55
N ARG A 13 -2.70 5.37 -13.12
CA ARG A 13 -1.93 4.23 -13.66
C ARG A 13 -1.08 4.59 -14.86
N GLU A 14 -1.50 5.53 -15.71
CA GLU A 14 -0.70 6.05 -16.83
C GLU A 14 0.54 6.77 -16.31
N ASN A 15 0.40 7.64 -15.29
CA ASN A 15 1.52 8.33 -14.65
C ASN A 15 2.51 7.35 -14.01
N LEU A 16 2.03 6.35 -13.27
CA LEU A 16 2.90 5.32 -12.68
C LEU A 16 3.70 4.55 -13.75
N ARG A 17 3.07 4.21 -14.88
CA ARG A 17 3.78 3.55 -15.99
C ARG A 17 4.83 4.46 -16.62
N ALA A 18 4.53 5.75 -16.78
CA ALA A 18 5.49 6.73 -17.29
C ALA A 18 6.70 6.90 -16.36
N ALA A 19 6.50 6.74 -15.04
CA ALA A 19 7.56 6.69 -14.03
C ALA A 19 8.34 5.36 -14.00
N GLY A 20 8.08 4.42 -14.93
CA GLY A 20 8.77 3.14 -15.01
C GLY A 20 8.25 2.06 -14.07
N LEU A 21 7.12 2.31 -13.38
CA LEU A 21 6.52 1.35 -12.45
C LEU A 21 5.58 0.39 -13.19
N ARG A 22 5.56 -0.87 -12.76
CA ARG A 22 4.62 -1.88 -13.26
C ARG A 22 3.55 -2.20 -12.20
N PRO A 23 2.27 -2.30 -12.57
CA PRO A 23 1.24 -2.73 -11.64
C PRO A 23 1.45 -4.21 -11.28
N VAL A 24 1.37 -4.53 -9.98
CA VAL A 24 1.34 -5.91 -9.47
C VAL A 24 -0.02 -6.14 -8.83
N GLN A 25 -0.66 -7.25 -9.17
CA GLN A 25 -1.87 -7.70 -8.51
C GLN A 25 -1.51 -8.80 -7.51
N ILE A 26 -1.87 -8.57 -6.25
CA ILE A 26 -1.73 -9.53 -5.17
C ILE A 26 -3.10 -9.81 -4.58
N TRP A 27 -3.30 -11.04 -4.11
CA TRP A 27 -4.47 -11.39 -3.31
C TRP A 27 -4.17 -11.07 -1.86
N VAL A 28 -5.04 -10.29 -1.24
CA VAL A 28 -4.98 -9.92 0.18
C VAL A 28 -6.18 -10.50 0.92
N PRO A 29 -6.07 -10.71 2.26
CA PRO A 29 -7.22 -11.13 3.06
C PRO A 29 -8.43 -10.19 2.88
N ASP A 30 -9.64 -10.74 2.90
CA ASP A 30 -10.87 -9.94 2.80
C ASP A 30 -11.03 -9.06 4.04
N THR A 31 -10.85 -7.75 3.86
CA THR A 31 -10.88 -6.77 4.95
C THR A 31 -12.27 -6.55 5.53
N ARG A 32 -13.31 -7.08 4.88
CA ARG A 32 -14.71 -7.03 5.37
C ARG A 32 -15.04 -8.19 6.30
N HIS A 33 -14.17 -9.20 6.38
CA HIS A 33 -14.37 -10.30 7.30
C HIS A 33 -14.32 -9.78 8.74
N PRO A 34 -15.28 -10.11 9.61
CA PRO A 34 -15.37 -9.52 10.95
C PRO A 34 -14.12 -9.81 11.82
N ALA A 35 -13.41 -10.91 11.56
CA ALA A 35 -12.16 -11.24 12.26
C ALA A 35 -10.92 -10.50 11.73
N PHE A 36 -11.03 -9.74 10.64
CA PHE A 36 -9.89 -9.05 10.03
C PHE A 36 -9.25 -8.06 11.01
N ALA A 37 -10.06 -7.29 11.74
CA ALA A 37 -9.55 -6.35 12.73
C ALA A 37 -8.73 -7.05 13.83
N SER A 38 -9.23 -8.19 14.34
CA SER A 38 -8.51 -8.98 15.34
C SER A 38 -7.19 -9.53 14.80
N GLU A 39 -7.17 -9.96 13.53
CA GLU A 39 -5.97 -10.44 12.88
C GLU A 39 -4.94 -9.32 12.65
N CYS A 40 -5.37 -8.11 12.28
CA CYS A 40 -4.51 -6.94 12.20
C CYS A 40 -3.84 -6.64 13.54
N VAL A 41 -4.60 -6.66 14.64
CA VAL A 41 -4.06 -6.43 15.99
C VAL A 41 -3.04 -7.51 16.35
N ARG A 42 -3.37 -8.78 16.10
CA ARG A 42 -2.48 -9.91 16.37
C ARG A 42 -1.17 -9.79 15.60
N GLN A 43 -1.22 -9.54 14.29
CA GLN A 43 -0.01 -9.42 13.46
C GLN A 43 0.82 -8.19 13.81
N SER A 44 0.19 -7.05 14.08
CA SER A 44 0.89 -5.83 14.47
C SER A 44 1.64 -6.02 15.80
N SER A 45 1.07 -6.77 16.73
CA SER A 45 1.74 -7.09 18.01
C SER A 45 2.97 -7.97 17.80
N VAL A 46 2.88 -8.98 16.91
CA VAL A 46 4.02 -9.85 16.57
C VAL A 46 5.16 -9.06 15.93
N ILE A 47 4.84 -8.10 15.04
CA ILE A 47 5.85 -7.25 14.38
C ILE A 47 6.49 -6.30 15.39
N ARG A 48 5.69 -5.71 16.30
CA ARG A 48 6.20 -4.81 17.35
C ARG A 48 7.22 -5.47 18.27
N GLU A 49 7.06 -6.76 18.52
CA GLU A 49 8.01 -7.53 19.33
C GLU A 49 9.26 -7.95 18.53
N SER A 50 9.33 -7.64 17.23
CA SER A 50 10.47 -7.95 16.38
C SER A 50 11.58 -6.90 16.50
N LEU A 51 12.84 -7.34 16.50
CA LEU A 51 14.01 -6.47 16.56
C LEU A 51 14.24 -5.63 15.28
N HIS A 52 13.43 -5.85 14.24
CA HIS A 52 13.63 -5.29 12.90
C HIS A 52 12.51 -4.34 12.48
N GLU A 53 11.57 -4.01 13.37
CA GLU A 53 10.45 -3.12 13.03
C GLU A 53 10.96 -1.75 12.57
N ASP A 54 11.88 -1.14 13.32
CA ASP A 54 12.43 0.19 13.01
C ASP A 54 13.17 0.19 11.66
N ASP A 55 14.09 -0.75 11.44
CA ASP A 55 14.83 -0.87 10.17
C ASP A 55 13.89 -1.07 8.97
N LEU A 56 12.81 -1.84 9.15
CA LEU A 56 11.82 -2.10 8.12
C LEU A 56 10.99 -0.85 7.82
N LEU A 57 10.56 -0.11 8.85
CA LEU A 57 9.81 1.12 8.68
C LEU A 57 10.65 2.20 7.98
N ASP A 58 11.92 2.34 8.37
CA ASP A 58 12.87 3.25 7.72
C ASP A 58 13.06 2.90 6.24
N PHE A 59 13.21 1.60 5.93
CA PHE A 59 13.29 1.14 4.54
C PHE A 59 12.01 1.47 3.75
N ILE A 60 10.83 1.24 4.34
CA ILE A 60 9.55 1.54 3.70
C ILE A 60 9.39 3.03 3.44
N GLU A 61 9.74 3.89 4.41
CA GLU A 61 9.68 5.34 4.24
C GLU A 61 10.59 5.80 3.09
N GLN A 62 11.83 5.32 3.06
CA GLN A 62 12.78 5.61 1.98
C GLN A 62 12.29 5.09 0.62
N ALA A 63 11.66 3.91 0.58
CA ALA A 63 11.11 3.33 -0.65
C ALA A 63 9.80 4.01 -1.10
N ALA A 64 9.04 4.59 -0.17
CA ALA A 64 7.78 5.29 -0.42
C ALA A 64 7.99 6.73 -0.91
N ASP A 65 9.16 7.32 -0.69
CA ASP A 65 9.60 8.59 -1.29
C ASP A 65 9.94 8.44 -2.79
N VAL A 66 9.08 7.74 -3.53
CA VAL A 66 9.00 7.84 -4.98
C VAL A 66 8.24 9.13 -5.25
N GLY A 67 8.94 10.22 -5.55
CA GLY A 67 8.41 11.59 -5.75
C GLY A 67 7.31 11.78 -6.82
N ILE A 68 6.21 11.04 -6.69
CA ILE A 68 4.99 11.07 -7.47
C ILE A 68 4.09 12.08 -6.77
N PRO A 69 3.84 13.27 -7.34
CA PRO A 69 2.87 14.20 -6.78
C PRO A 69 1.47 13.56 -6.90
N LEU A 70 0.75 13.55 -5.77
CA LEU A 70 -0.67 13.17 -5.71
C LEU A 70 -1.55 14.11 -6.57
#